data_AF-A0AB35UB76-F1
#
_entry.id   AF-A0AB35UB76-F1
#
_cell.length_a   1.000
_cell.length_b   1.000
_cell.length_c   1.000
_cell.angle_alpha   90.00
_cell.angle_beta   90.00
_cell.angle_gamma   90.00
#
_symmetry.space_group_name_H-M   'P 1'
#
loop_
_entity.id
_entity.type
_entity.pdbx_description
1 polymer ?
#
loop_
_entity_poly.entity_id
_entity_poly.type
_entity_poly.pdbx_seq_one_letter_code
_entity_poly.pdbx_strand_id
1 'polypeptide(L)' 'MSIQNDRLPDLEEPCRACGGTGNSSPAQPGQMRASFHCEVCKGYKLAPTEAGQQLIEFISRRFRISDYEVQRDMFG' A
#
# COMPACT_ATOMS: atom_id res chain seq x y z
N MET A 1 9.15 -36.75 1.04
CA MET A 1 8.97 -35.38 1.56
C MET A 1 8.07 -34.66 0.56
N SER A 2 6.79 -34.58 0.88
CA SER A 2 5.82 -33.87 0.04
C SER A 2 6.10 -32.38 0.17
N ILE A 3 6.49 -31.72 -0.91
CA ILE A 3 6.50 -30.26 -0.96
C ILE A 3 5.02 -29.88 -0.85
N GLN A 4 4.57 -29.53 0.35
CA GLN A 4 3.30 -28.84 0.50
C GLN A 4 3.43 -27.59 -0.37
N ASN A 5 2.59 -27.48 -1.40
CA ASN A 5 2.40 -26.22 -2.12
C ASN A 5 1.70 -25.26 -1.15
N ASP A 6 2.41 -24.88 -0.09
CA ASP A 6 2.07 -23.75 0.75
C ASP A 6 2.26 -22.53 -0.14
N ARG A 7 1.19 -22.18 -0.86
CA ARG A 7 1.15 -20.95 -1.63
C ARG A 7 1.61 -19.84 -0.69
N LEU A 8 2.61 -19.08 -1.14
CA LEU A 8 3.03 -17.88 -0.42
C LEU A 8 1.78 -17.04 -0.12
N PRO A 9 1.67 -16.49 1.10
CA PRO A 9 0.52 -15.67 1.43
C PRO A 9 0.48 -14.45 0.51
N ASP A 10 -0.72 -14.02 0.14
CA ASP A 10 -0.90 -12.79 -0.62
C ASP A 10 -0.34 -11.63 0.21
N LEU A 11 0.49 -10.79 -0.42
CA LEU A 11 1.15 -9.66 0.25
C LEU A 11 0.36 -8.36 0.12
N GLU A 12 -0.55 -8.28 -0.86
CA GLU A 12 -1.37 -7.11 -1.14
C GLU A 12 -2.83 -7.51 -1.31
N GLU A 13 -3.74 -6.65 -0.85
CA GLU A 13 -5.17 -6.76 -1.10
C GLU A 13 -5.73 -5.41 -1.60
N PRO A 14 -6.89 -5.39 -2.28
CA PRO A 14 -7.55 -4.14 -2.64
C PRO A 14 -7.72 -3.24 -1.42
N CYS A 15 -7.34 -1.97 -1.55
CA CYS A 15 -7.43 -1.02 -0.47
C CYS A 15 -8.89 -0.86 -0.03
N ARG A 16 -9.20 -1.35 1.18
CA ARG A 16 -10.56 -1.33 1.74
C ARG A 16 -11.11 0.09 1.89
N ALA A 17 -10.26 1.07 2.15
CA ALA A 17 -10.67 2.46 2.35
C ALA A 17 -11.22 3.12 1.07
N CYS A 18 -10.74 2.73 -0.10
CA CYS A 18 -11.21 3.26 -1.38
C CYS A 18 -11.89 2.21 -2.27
N GLY A 19 -12.10 0.99 -1.75
CA GLY A 19 -12.61 -0.15 -2.52
C GLY A 19 -11.77 -0.49 -3.76
N GLY A 20 -10.46 -0.24 -3.71
CA GLY A 20 -9.56 -0.45 -4.86
C GLY A 20 -9.65 0.61 -5.96
N THR A 21 -10.38 1.72 -5.76
CA THR A 21 -10.43 2.80 -6.77
C THR A 21 -9.16 3.65 -6.78
N GLY A 22 -8.45 3.72 -5.65
CA GLY A 22 -7.31 4.61 -5.45
C GLY A 22 -7.70 6.06 -5.18
N ASN A 23 -9.00 6.37 -5.15
CA ASN A 23 -9.51 7.72 -4.99
C ASN A 23 -10.10 7.92 -3.59
N SER A 24 -9.99 9.15 -3.08
CA SER A 24 -10.68 9.54 -1.85
C SER A 24 -12.18 9.71 -2.11
N SER A 25 -13.02 9.38 -1.12
CA SER A 25 -14.49 9.52 -1.20
C SER A 25 -14.89 10.91 -1.68
N PRO A 26 -15.96 11.11 -2.48
CA PRO A 26 -16.29 12.40 -3.08
C PRO A 26 -16.24 13.57 -2.09
N ALA A 27 -15.65 14.69 -2.50
CA ALA A 27 -15.68 15.92 -1.70
C ALA A 27 -17.13 16.39 -1.53
N GLN A 28 -17.48 16.90 -0.35
CA GLN A 28 -18.72 17.65 -0.23
C GLN A 28 -18.65 18.88 -1.15
N PRO A 29 -19.77 19.29 -1.79
CA PRO A 29 -19.78 20.45 -2.67
C PRO A 29 -19.19 21.68 -1.97
N GLY A 30 -18.18 22.32 -2.57
CA GLY A 30 -17.52 23.53 -2.04
C GLY A 30 -16.22 23.30 -1.28
N GLN A 31 -15.77 22.06 -1.06
CA GLN A 31 -14.44 21.80 -0.50
C GLN A 31 -13.39 21.70 -1.59
N MET A 32 -12.44 22.65 -1.62
CA MET A 32 -11.19 22.49 -2.37
C MET A 32 -10.37 21.35 -1.73
N ARG A 33 -9.88 20.42 -2.55
CA ARG A 33 -9.02 19.33 -2.09
C ARG A 33 -7.62 19.46 -2.67
N ALA A 34 -6.63 19.18 -1.83
CA ALA A 34 -5.23 19.12 -2.22
C ALA A 34 -4.90 17.90 -3.09
N SER A 35 -5.67 16.81 -2.97
CA SER A 35 -5.48 15.59 -3.77
C SER A 35 -6.77 14.79 -3.93
N PHE A 36 -6.90 14.09 -5.06
CA PHE A 36 -7.96 13.12 -5.32
C PHE A 36 -7.57 11.69 -4.92
N HIS A 37 -6.33 11.49 -4.50
CA HIS A 37 -5.85 10.16 -4.10
C HIS A 37 -6.46 9.75 -2.76
N CYS A 38 -6.67 8.44 -2.60
CA CYS A 38 -7.00 7.85 -1.32
C CYS A 38 -5.81 8.06 -0.37
N GLU A 39 -6.05 8.61 0.82
CA GLU A 39 -4.98 8.90 1.79
C GLU A 39 -4.33 7.63 2.34
N VAL A 40 -5.06 6.52 2.37
CA VAL A 40 -4.59 5.23 2.91
C VAL A 40 -3.65 4.53 1.94
N CYS A 41 -4.09 4.29 0.70
CA CYS A 41 -3.24 3.65 -0.31
C CYS A 41 -2.46 4.66 -1.16
N LYS A 42 -2.53 5.96 -0.86
CA LYS A 42 -1.87 7.05 -1.62
C LYS A 42 -2.09 6.98 -3.15
N GLY A 43 -3.23 6.47 -3.60
CA GLY A 43 -3.52 6.27 -5.03
C GLY A 43 -3.22 4.88 -5.61
N TYR A 44 -2.50 4.01 -4.90
CA TYR A 44 -2.02 2.71 -5.41
C TYR A 44 -3.09 1.62 -5.53
N LYS A 45 -4.32 1.85 -5.06
CA LYS A 45 -5.46 0.91 -5.11
C LYS A 45 -5.28 -0.36 -4.27
N LEU A 46 -4.07 -0.68 -3.88
CA LEU A 46 -3.70 -1.85 -3.08
C LEU A 46 -3.20 -1.39 -1.71
N ALA A 47 -3.37 -2.26 -0.72
CA ALA A 47 -2.83 -2.10 0.62
C ALA A 47 -2.14 -3.41 1.03
N PRO A 48 -1.09 -3.36 1.85
CA PRO A 48 -0.44 -4.57 2.32
C PRO A 48 -1.42 -5.41 3.16
N THR A 49 -1.40 -6.72 2.96
CA THR A 49 -2.02 -7.68 3.89
C THR A 49 -1.22 -7.74 5.18
N GLU A 50 -1.69 -8.51 6.17
CA GLU A 50 -0.91 -8.75 7.39
C GLU A 50 0.48 -9.35 7.09
N ALA A 51 0.56 -10.31 6.15
CA ALA A 51 1.83 -10.90 5.72
C ALA A 51 2.70 -9.86 5.00
N GLY A 52 2.12 -9.04 4.12
CA GLY A 52 2.81 -7.93 3.47
C GLY A 52 3.37 -6.90 4.46
N GLN A 53 2.59 -6.56 5.48
CA GLN A 53 2.99 -5.60 6.51
C GLN A 53 4.18 -6.11 7.34
N GLN A 54 4.17 -7.39 7.71
CA GLN A 54 5.30 -8.02 8.41
C GLN A 54 6.57 -8.03 7.56
N LEU A 55 6.44 -8.26 6.25
CA LEU A 55 7.56 -8.23 5.32
C LEU A 55 8.15 -6.82 5.19
N ILE A 56 7.29 -5.81 5.02
CA ILE A 56 7.71 -4.39 4.97
C ILE A 56 8.45 -4.03 6.25
N GLU A 57 7.88 -4.34 7.42
CA GLU A 57 8.53 -4.05 8.70
C GLU A 57 9.88 -4.76 8.85
N PHE A 58 9.98 -6.02 8.42
CA PHE A 58 11.23 -6.78 8.42
C PHE A 58 12.31 -6.13 7.55
N ILE A 59 11.94 -5.66 6.36
CA ILE A 59 12.84 -5.01 5.40
C ILE A 59 13.25 -3.63 5.95
N SER A 60 12.29 -2.78 6.34
CA SER A 60 12.54 -1.42 6.85
C SER A 60 13.42 -1.39 8.10
N ARG A 61 13.41 -2.43 8.93
CA ARG A 61 14.30 -2.54 10.10
C ARG A 61 15.75 -2.86 9.72
N ARG A 62 15.98 -3.59 8.63
CA ARG A 62 17.31 -4.13 8.26
C ARG A 62 18.03 -3.26 7.25
N PHE A 63 17.30 -2.84 6.26
CA PHE A 63 17.74 -1.83 5.35
C PHE A 63 17.23 -0.55 5.99
N ARG A 64 18.11 0.30 6.52
CA ARG A 64 17.75 1.67 6.92
C ARG A 64 17.38 2.47 5.66
N ILE A 65 16.38 1.98 4.93
CA ILE A 65 15.88 2.62 3.75
C ILE A 65 15.16 3.82 4.30
N SER A 66 15.71 5.00 4.03
CA SER A 66 14.93 6.19 4.25
C SER A 66 13.67 6.04 3.39
N ASP A 67 12.49 6.23 3.98
CA ASP A 67 11.23 6.18 3.22
C ASP A 67 11.29 7.09 1.98
N TYR A 68 12.11 8.15 2.05
CA TYR A 68 12.44 9.06 0.96
C TYR A 68 13.11 8.38 -0.25
N GLU A 69 14.09 7.48 -0.05
CA GLU A 69 14.79 6.81 -1.17
C GLU A 69 13.92 5.77 -1.86
N VAL A 70 13.13 4.98 -1.12
CA VAL A 70 12.17 4.05 -1.72
C VAL A 70 11.04 4.79 -2.44
N GLN A 71 10.56 5.91 -1.88
CA GLN A 71 9.58 6.73 -2.57
C GLN A 71 10.18 7.37 -3.83
N ARG A 72 11.43 7.84 -3.83
CA ARG A 72 12.05 8.43 -5.03
C ARG A 72 12.30 7.39 -6.13
N ASP A 73 12.75 6.19 -5.78
CA ASP A 73 13.06 5.15 -6.77
C ASP A 73 11.80 4.50 -7.37
N MET A 74 10.69 4.45 -6.61
CA MET A 74 9.40 3.99 -7.12
C MET A 74 8.56 5.08 -7.80
N PHE A 75 8.77 6.37 -7.48
CA PHE A 75 7.85 7.45 -7.89
C PHE A 75 8.47 8.63 -8.66
N GLY A 76 9.80 8.68 -8.87
CA GLY A 76 10.46 9.66 -9.76
C GLY A 76 10.56 11.07 -9.19
#